data_AF-A0A915LSI5-F1
#
_entry.id   AF-A0A915LSI5-F1
#
_cell.length_a   1.000
_cell.length_b   1.000
_cell.length_c   1.000
_cell.angle_alpha   90.00
_cell.angle_beta   90.00
_cell.angle_gamma   90.00
#
_symmetry.space_group_name_H-M   'P 1'
#
loop_
_entity.id
_entity.type
_entity.pdbx_description
1 polymer ?
#
loop_
_entity_poly.entity_id
_entity_poly.type
_entity_poly.pdbx_seq_one_letter_code
_entity_poly.pdbx_strand_id
1 'polypeptide(L)'
;MFKLLIVMFTTLIISTVVNSIPTVEQNFIVACHNLFRSDVAQGKGENSNGSLPEGANIKQIFYDNDLEKIARKWNCSGGNDEEFGENVYGYTGKPGVIF
;
A
#
# COMPACT_ATOMS: atom_id res chain seq x y z
N MET A 1 -16.18 18.11 33.37
CA MET A 1 -14.99 18.35 32.52
C MET A 1 -14.21 17.06 32.21
N PHE A 2 -13.84 16.22 33.19
CA PHE A 2 -13.09 14.97 32.93
C PHE A 2 -13.80 13.97 32.01
N LYS A 3 -15.14 13.80 32.15
CA LYS A 3 -15.95 12.94 31.25
C LYS A 3 -15.99 13.46 29.80
N LEU A 4 -16.02 14.77 29.61
CA LEU A 4 -16.02 15.39 28.26
C LEU A 4 -14.65 15.23 27.61
N LEU A 5 -13.59 15.40 28.39
CA LEU A 5 -12.21 15.19 27.95
C LEU A 5 -11.96 13.73 27.53
N ILE A 6 -12.43 12.76 28.33
CA ILE A 6 -12.35 11.33 27.99
C ILE A 6 -13.11 11.04 26.69
N VAL A 7 -14.32 11.59 26.52
CA VAL A 7 -15.11 11.38 25.28
C VAL A 7 -14.41 11.98 24.06
N MET A 8 -13.78 13.15 24.18
CA MET A 8 -13.03 13.74 23.06
C MET A 8 -11.77 12.93 22.70
N PHE A 9 -11.05 12.40 23.69
CA PHE A 9 -9.89 11.55 23.44
C PHE A 9 -10.28 10.20 22.83
N THR A 10 -11.36 9.57 23.30
CA THR A 10 -11.80 8.29 22.74
C THR A 10 -12.31 8.44 21.32
N THR A 11 -13.06 9.50 20.98
CA THR A 11 -13.53 9.72 19.60
C THR A 11 -12.39 10.03 18.63
N LEU A 12 -11.37 10.79 19.06
CA LEU A 12 -10.20 11.07 18.24
C LEU A 12 -9.40 9.79 17.94
N ILE A 13 -9.15 8.95 18.96
CA ILE A 13 -8.45 7.68 18.81
C ILE A 13 -9.23 6.72 17.91
N ILE A 14 -10.55 6.63 18.07
CA ILE A 14 -11.40 5.78 17.21
C ILE A 14 -11.35 6.27 15.76
N SER A 15 -11.43 7.59 15.53
CA SER A 15 -11.39 8.17 14.18
C SER A 15 -10.07 7.87 13.46
N THR A 16 -8.92 7.94 14.13
CA THR A 16 -7.64 7.65 13.47
C THR A 16 -7.47 6.18 13.14
N VAL A 17 -7.90 5.27 14.02
CA VAL A 17 -7.78 3.82 13.83
C VAL A 17 -8.71 3.29 12.73
N VAL A 18 -9.96 3.79 12.66
CA VAL A 18 -10.93 3.36 11.64
C VAL A 18 -10.52 3.76 10.22
N ASN A 19 -9.66 4.78 10.08
CA ASN A 19 -9.26 5.33 8.79
C ASN A 19 -7.90 4.81 8.27
N SER A 20 -7.26 3.86 8.95
CA SER A 20 -5.97 3.29 8.54
C SER A 20 -6.16 1.88 7.96
N ILE A 21 -5.36 1.52 6.95
CA ILE A 21 -5.23 0.12 6.54
C ILE A 21 -4.71 -0.71 7.73
N PRO A 22 -5.27 -1.92 8.01
CA PRO A 22 -4.77 -2.78 9.07
C PRO A 22 -3.29 -3.14 8.87
N THR A 23 -2.50 -3.17 9.96
CA THR A 23 -1.05 -3.43 9.89
C THR A 23 -0.68 -4.75 9.19
N VAL A 24 -1.55 -5.76 9.26
CA VAL A 24 -1.36 -7.03 8.53
C VAL A 24 -1.38 -6.80 7.02
N GLU A 25 -2.31 -6.00 6.52
CA GLU A 25 -2.40 -5.64 5.10
C GLU A 25 -1.25 -4.73 4.67
N GLN A 26 -0.87 -3.75 5.51
CA GLN A 26 0.29 -2.90 5.26
C GLN A 26 1.57 -3.74 5.08
N ASN A 27 1.81 -4.69 5.99
CA ASN A 27 2.93 -5.62 5.94
C ASN A 27 2.88 -6.53 4.71
N PHE A 28 1.68 -7.01 4.35
CA PHE A 28 1.49 -7.83 3.16
C PHE A 28 1.87 -7.07 1.89
N ILE A 29 1.43 -5.80 1.76
CA ILE A 29 1.74 -4.94 0.61
C ILE A 29 3.26 -4.79 0.44
N VAL A 30 3.99 -4.42 1.49
CA VAL A 30 5.45 -4.25 1.39
C VAL A 30 6.18 -5.58 1.21
N ALA A 31 5.69 -6.67 1.79
CA ALA A 31 6.27 -8.00 1.60
C ALA A 31 6.18 -8.44 0.13
N CYS A 32 5.00 -8.30 -0.50
CA CYS A 32 4.81 -8.60 -1.92
C CYS A 32 5.74 -7.76 -2.81
N HIS A 33 5.83 -6.46 -2.58
CA HIS A 33 6.73 -5.61 -3.36
C HIS A 33 8.20 -5.99 -3.18
N ASN A 34 8.64 -6.23 -1.94
CA ASN A 34 10.02 -6.60 -1.67
C ASN A 34 10.38 -7.99 -2.21
N LEU A 35 9.42 -8.93 -2.26
CA LEU A 35 9.59 -10.23 -2.93
C LEU A 35 9.91 -10.03 -4.41
N PHE A 36 9.06 -9.31 -5.16
CA PHE A 36 9.29 -9.07 -6.58
C PHE A 36 10.57 -8.26 -6.85
N ARG A 37 10.88 -7.27 -6.00
CA ARG A 37 12.13 -6.50 -6.08
C ARG A 37 13.36 -7.40 -5.87
N SER A 38 13.27 -8.36 -4.95
CA SER A 38 14.32 -9.36 -4.73
C SER A 38 14.47 -10.31 -5.93
N ASP A 39 13.36 -10.74 -6.56
CA ASP A 39 13.42 -11.60 -7.73
C ASP A 39 14.11 -10.89 -8.91
N VAL A 40 13.79 -9.63 -9.15
CA VAL A 40 14.50 -8.80 -10.16
C VAL A 40 15.98 -8.64 -9.77
N ALA A 41 16.28 -8.36 -8.51
CA ALA A 41 17.66 -8.23 -8.03
C ALA A 41 18.51 -9.49 -8.22
N GLN A 42 17.89 -10.67 -8.30
CA GLN A 42 18.57 -11.95 -8.50
C GLN A 42 18.51 -12.44 -9.97
N GLY A 43 17.96 -11.64 -10.88
CA GLY A 43 17.76 -12.06 -12.28
C GLY A 43 16.73 -13.18 -12.45
N LYS A 44 15.79 -13.29 -11.51
CA LYS A 44 14.71 -14.30 -11.50
C LYS A 44 13.35 -13.75 -11.93
N GLY A 45 13.21 -12.42 -12.05
CA GLY A 45 11.97 -11.82 -12.52
C GLY A 45 11.71 -12.19 -13.98
N GLU A 46 10.53 -12.70 -14.31
CA GLU A 46 10.19 -13.12 -15.67
C GLU A 46 9.76 -11.93 -16.55
N ASN A 47 10.07 -12.01 -17.84
CA ASN A 47 9.55 -11.15 -18.90
C ASN A 47 9.13 -12.01 -20.10
N SER A 48 8.56 -11.39 -21.16
CA SER A 48 8.07 -12.12 -22.33
C SER A 48 9.14 -12.90 -23.12
N ASN A 49 10.42 -12.63 -22.87
CA ASN A 49 11.56 -13.19 -23.59
C ASN A 49 12.48 -14.05 -22.69
N GLY A 50 12.06 -14.37 -21.46
CA GLY A 50 12.87 -15.10 -20.47
C GLY A 50 13.00 -14.32 -19.17
N SER A 51 14.15 -14.41 -18.51
CA SER A 51 14.38 -13.69 -17.25
C SER A 51 14.91 -12.26 -17.50
N LEU A 52 14.52 -11.34 -16.62
CA LEU A 52 15.14 -10.03 -16.46
C LEU A 52 16.60 -10.20 -16.01
N PRO A 53 17.49 -9.28 -16.42
CA PRO A 53 18.87 -9.28 -15.94
C PRO A 53 18.94 -9.01 -14.43
N GLU A 54 20.04 -9.43 -13.80
CA GLU A 54 20.33 -9.13 -12.40
C GLU A 54 20.41 -7.60 -12.17
N GLY A 55 19.66 -7.11 -11.19
CA GLY A 55 19.62 -5.69 -10.85
C GLY A 55 20.54 -5.33 -9.69
N ALA A 56 21.50 -4.43 -9.92
CA ALA A 56 22.31 -3.85 -8.85
C ALA A 56 21.56 -2.72 -8.11
N ASN A 57 21.84 -2.55 -6.81
CA ASN A 57 21.34 -1.45 -5.98
C ASN A 57 19.81 -1.34 -5.82
N ILE A 58 19.07 -2.42 -6.04
CA ILE A 58 17.62 -2.44 -5.77
C ILE A 58 17.38 -2.35 -4.25
N LYS A 59 16.76 -1.25 -3.82
CA LYS A 59 16.53 -0.96 -2.39
C LYS A 59 15.29 -1.69 -1.87
N GLN A 60 15.33 -2.15 -0.61
CA GLN A 60 14.12 -2.56 0.09
C GLN A 60 13.22 -1.33 0.32
N ILE A 61 11.90 -1.52 0.26
CA ILE A 61 10.92 -0.49 0.59
C ILE A 61 10.26 -0.77 1.93
N PHE A 62 9.77 0.31 2.57
CA PHE A 62 9.06 0.28 3.84
C PHE A 62 7.70 0.94 3.68
N TYR A 63 6.77 0.63 4.59
CA TYR A 63 5.44 1.22 4.58
C TYR A 63 5.50 2.65 5.10
N ASP A 64 4.83 3.57 4.41
CA ASP A 64 4.74 4.97 4.80
C ASP A 64 3.27 5.38 4.96
N ASN A 65 2.89 5.76 6.17
CA ASN A 65 1.51 6.13 6.51
C ASN A 65 1.08 7.46 5.88
N ASP A 66 2.02 8.35 5.52
CA ASP A 66 1.70 9.59 4.83
C ASP A 66 1.42 9.33 3.35
N LEU A 67 2.14 8.40 2.71
CA LEU A 67 1.79 7.91 1.36
C LEU A 67 0.43 7.19 1.34
N GLU A 68 0.09 6.43 2.38
CA GLU A 68 -1.26 5.85 2.50
C GLU A 68 -2.35 6.93 2.52
N LYS A 69 -2.15 8.01 3.30
CA LYS A 69 -3.11 9.13 3.36
C LYS A 69 -3.27 9.80 2.01
N ILE A 70 -2.21 9.92 1.23
CA ILE A 70 -2.26 10.48 -0.12
C ILE A 70 -3.03 9.53 -1.04
N ALA A 71 -2.67 8.25 -1.07
CA ALA A 71 -3.35 7.23 -1.88
C ALA A 71 -4.86 7.13 -1.57
N ARG A 72 -5.27 7.27 -0.29
CA ARG A 72 -6.68 7.27 0.10
C ARG A 72 -7.49 8.47 -0.39
N LYS A 73 -6.85 9.59 -0.75
CA LYS A 73 -7.54 10.75 -1.33
C LYS A 73 -7.93 10.53 -2.78
N TRP A 74 -7.32 9.54 -3.45
CA TRP A 74 -7.62 9.23 -4.83
C TRP A 74 -9.09 8.81 -4.97
N ASN A 75 -9.81 9.48 -5.87
CA ASN A 75 -11.27 9.45 -5.97
C ASN A 75 -11.79 8.50 -7.07
N CYS A 76 -11.00 7.52 -7.47
CA CYS A 76 -11.34 6.63 -8.59
C CYS A 76 -11.45 7.30 -9.97
N SER A 77 -10.91 8.51 -10.14
CA SER A 77 -10.77 9.16 -11.45
C SER A 77 -9.29 9.18 -11.83
N GLY A 78 -8.93 8.57 -12.97
CA GLY A 78 -7.54 8.27 -13.30
C GLY A 78 -6.60 9.48 -13.36
N GLY A 79 -5.31 9.24 -13.10
CA GLY A 79 -4.23 10.24 -13.15
C GLY A 79 -3.86 10.78 -11.76
N ASN A 80 -2.55 10.99 -11.55
CA ASN A 80 -1.93 10.95 -10.23
C ASN A 80 -1.37 12.33 -9.82
N ASP A 81 -1.32 12.55 -8.51
CA ASP A 81 -0.58 13.65 -7.86
C ASP A 81 0.89 13.70 -8.38
N GLU A 82 1.38 14.85 -8.87
CA GLU A 82 2.68 14.93 -9.58
C GLU A 82 3.90 14.63 -8.69
N GLU A 83 3.73 14.62 -7.36
CA GLU A 83 4.83 14.48 -6.39
C GLU A 83 5.29 13.02 -6.20
N PHE A 84 4.39 12.04 -6.36
CA PHE A 84 4.68 10.62 -6.09
C PHE A 84 4.24 9.72 -7.24
N GLY A 85 4.97 8.62 -7.46
CA GLY A 85 4.51 7.57 -8.37
C GLY A 85 3.26 6.88 -7.82
N GLU A 86 2.27 6.63 -8.68
CA GLU A 86 1.02 5.99 -8.29
C GLU A 86 0.64 4.89 -9.29
N ASN A 87 0.22 3.75 -8.73
CA ASN A 87 -0.32 2.61 -9.44
C ASN A 87 -1.76 2.39 -8.96
N VAL A 88 -2.69 2.20 -9.89
CA VAL A 88 -4.10 2.00 -9.61
C VAL A 88 -4.53 0.62 -10.09
N TYR A 89 -5.27 -0.11 -9.25
CA TYR A 89 -5.90 -1.37 -9.61
C TYR A 89 -7.39 -1.34 -9.26
N GLY A 90 -8.24 -1.69 -10.22
CA GLY A 90 -9.69 -1.80 -10.04
C GLY A 90 -10.17 -3.20 -10.43
N TYR A 91 -11.11 -3.74 -9.65
CA TYR A 91 -11.68 -5.06 -9.90
C TYR A 91 -13.21 -4.99 -9.92
N THR A 92 -13.82 -5.50 -11.00
CA THR A 92 -15.27 -5.62 -11.13
C THR A 92 -15.69 -7.08 -10.89
N GLY A 93 -15.82 -7.47 -9.62
CA GLY A 93 -16.33 -8.79 -9.25
C GLY A 93 -17.28 -8.71 -8.05
N LYS A 94 -18.09 -9.75 -7.87
CA LYS A 94 -18.96 -9.86 -6.68
C LYS A 94 -18.06 -10.07 -5.44
N PRO A 95 -18.29 -9.37 -4.32
CA PRO A 95 -17.55 -9.62 -3.08
C PRO A 95 -17.69 -11.09 -2.67
N GLY A 96 -16.57 -11.76 -2.38
CA GLY A 96 -16.56 -13.11 -1.77
C GLY A 96 -16.31 -14.31 -2.71
N VAL A 97 -15.98 -14.10 -3.98
CA VAL A 97 -15.46 -15.18 -4.85
C VAL A 97 -14.00 -14.90 -5.13
N ILE A 98 -13.12 -15.61 -4.43
CA ILE A 98 -11.67 -15.63 -4.65
C ILE A 98 -11.38 -17.02 -5.25
N PHE A 99 -10.75 -17.04 -6.44
CA PHE A 99 -10.29 -18.28 -7.08
C PHE A 99 -9.03 -18.82 -6.40
#